data_AF-A0A519SC24-F1
#
_entry.id   AF-A0A519SC24-F1
#
_cell.length_a   1.000
_cell.length_b   1.000
_cell.length_c   1.000
_cell.angle_alpha   90.00
_cell.angle_beta   90.00
_cell.angle_gamma   90.00
#
_symmetry.space_group_name_H-M   'P 1'
#
loop_
_entity.id
_entity.type
_entity.pdbx_description
1 polymer ?
#
loop_
_entity_poly.entity_id
_entity_poly.type
_entity_poly.pdbx_seq_one_letter_code
_entity_poly.pdbx_strand_id
1 'polypeptide(L)'
;MRKITTIMMLFAAMFSACGSSDDKKEEGGENDTTLVPEAATEKNPDPIIGKLALVGIAKLGQPINIKFSVYNNSDTVAKFCKWHTPFERLSSKYLDVALEDYTEVQYQGAMAKRVMPPPADSYTSLKKGDSTSVNFNLMDGYAISKAGVYTIKYNATNVSGIVVPDSLKIKVEN
;
A
#
# COMPACT_ATOMS: atom_id res chain seq x y z
N MET A 1 38.15 -32.78 -11.17
CA MET A 1 38.70 -33.70 -10.14
C MET A 1 39.48 -32.91 -9.12
N ARG A 2 39.00 -32.80 -7.88
CA ARG A 2 39.80 -32.95 -6.65
C ARG A 2 38.84 -32.86 -5.46
N LYS A 3 38.80 -33.97 -4.73
CA LYS A 3 37.96 -34.25 -3.57
C LYS A 3 38.59 -33.60 -2.35
N ILE A 4 37.79 -33.02 -1.45
CA ILE A 4 38.21 -32.73 -0.08
C ILE A 4 37.20 -33.37 0.86
N THR A 5 37.74 -34.21 1.73
CA THR A 5 37.06 -35.17 2.60
C THR A 5 36.86 -34.57 3.99
N THR A 6 35.64 -34.76 4.50
CA THR A 6 35.14 -34.98 5.87
C THR A 6 36.07 -34.80 7.08
N ILE A 7 35.57 -34.09 8.12
CA ILE A 7 35.59 -34.38 9.58
C ILE A 7 34.30 -33.70 10.12
N MET A 8 33.14 -34.35 10.32
CA MET A 8 32.71 -35.23 11.43
C MET A 8 33.24 -34.88 12.82
N MET A 9 32.44 -34.18 13.63
CA MET A 9 32.34 -34.46 15.06
C MET A 9 30.92 -34.24 15.56
N LEU A 10 30.40 -35.34 16.09
CA LEU A 10 29.11 -35.56 16.71
C LEU A 10 29.28 -35.27 18.22
N PHE A 11 28.39 -34.51 18.85
CA PHE A 11 28.19 -34.61 20.30
C PHE A 11 26.70 -34.50 20.62
N ALA A 12 26.23 -35.54 21.29
CA ALA A 12 24.86 -35.74 21.72
C ALA A 12 24.76 -35.66 23.25
N ALA A 13 23.51 -35.47 23.71
CA ALA A 13 22.99 -35.69 25.07
C ALA A 13 23.17 -34.48 26.03
N MET A 14 22.21 -34.09 26.89
CA MET A 14 21.10 -34.82 27.53
C MET A 14 19.90 -33.91 27.87
N PHE A 15 18.73 -34.53 28.00
CA PHE A 15 17.58 -33.99 28.74
C PHE A 15 17.92 -33.89 30.23
N SER A 16 17.51 -32.81 30.88
CA SER A 16 17.19 -32.80 32.32
C SER A 16 16.05 -31.84 32.57
N ALA A 17 14.93 -32.41 33.00
CA ALA A 17 13.82 -31.72 33.62
C ALA A 17 14.04 -31.72 35.14
N CYS A 18 13.77 -30.60 35.80
CA CYS A 18 13.34 -30.56 37.19
C CYS A 18 12.55 -29.26 37.41
N GLY A 19 11.39 -29.38 38.05
CA GLY A 19 10.56 -28.27 38.50
C GLY A 19 10.56 -28.12 40.02
N SER A 20 9.84 -27.07 40.44
CA SER A 20 9.45 -26.62 41.80
C SER A 20 10.46 -25.86 42.67
N SER A 21 10.08 -24.58 42.88
CA SER A 21 9.96 -23.79 44.11
C SER A 21 11.12 -23.74 45.11
N ASP A 22 11.71 -22.55 45.26
CA ASP A 22 11.67 -21.79 46.52
C ASP A 22 12.26 -20.37 46.37
N ASP A 23 11.67 -19.45 47.12
CA ASP A 23 11.91 -18.01 47.20
C ASP A 23 13.38 -17.61 47.36
N LYS A 24 13.82 -16.63 46.56
CA LYS A 24 14.82 -15.64 46.96
C LYS A 24 14.55 -14.29 46.31
N LYS A 25 14.25 -13.31 47.17
CA LYS A 25 14.31 -11.87 46.91
C LYS A 25 15.65 -11.48 46.32
N GLU A 26 15.62 -10.74 45.21
CA GLU A 26 16.59 -9.68 44.95
C GLU A 26 15.83 -8.45 44.43
N GLU A 27 16.14 -7.32 45.06
CA GLU A 27 15.69 -5.97 44.74
C GLU A 27 16.28 -5.52 43.40
N GLY A 28 15.48 -4.87 42.56
CA GLY A 28 16.01 -4.26 41.36
C GLY A 28 14.95 -3.65 40.46
N GLY A 29 14.72 -2.35 40.62
CA GLY A 29 14.10 -1.50 39.61
C GLY A 29 12.60 -1.28 39.79
N GLU A 30 12.28 -0.13 40.36
CA GLU A 30 10.97 0.50 40.24
C GLU A 30 10.75 0.84 38.75
N ASN A 31 10.17 -0.09 37.99
CA ASN A 31 9.52 0.21 36.73
C ASN A 31 8.02 0.25 36.99
N ASP A 32 7.57 1.38 37.53
CA ASP A 32 6.17 1.77 37.55
C ASP A 32 5.71 2.02 36.09
N THR A 33 5.60 0.94 35.33
CA THR A 33 4.92 0.93 34.05
C THR A 33 3.47 0.60 34.34
N THR A 34 2.76 1.60 34.85
CA THR A 34 1.30 1.58 34.80
C THR A 34 0.90 1.60 33.32
N LEU A 35 0.44 0.46 32.81
CA LEU A 35 -0.26 0.40 31.53
C LEU A 35 -1.52 1.26 31.67
N VAL A 36 -1.45 2.49 31.18
CA VAL A 36 -2.66 3.28 30.93
C VAL A 36 -3.49 2.51 29.91
N PRO A 37 -4.80 2.29 30.15
CA PRO A 37 -5.69 1.77 29.12
C PRO A 37 -5.56 2.69 27.92
N GLU A 38 -5.16 2.12 26.78
CA GLU A 38 -5.30 2.81 25.50
C GLU A 38 -6.76 3.26 25.42
N ALA A 39 -6.95 4.58 25.44
CA ALA A 39 -8.26 5.18 25.26
C ALA A 39 -8.92 4.47 24.08
N ALA A 40 -10.13 3.94 24.33
CA ALA A 40 -10.88 3.07 23.45
C ALA A 40 -10.48 3.28 22.00
N THR A 41 -9.82 2.28 21.41
CA THR A 41 -9.48 2.24 20.00
C THR A 41 -10.76 2.63 19.27
N GLU A 42 -10.80 3.87 18.77
CA GLU A 42 -11.94 4.33 18.01
C GLU A 42 -12.06 3.34 16.86
N LYS A 43 -13.21 2.66 16.83
CA LYS A 43 -13.59 1.70 15.81
C LYS A 43 -13.15 2.29 14.47
N ASN A 44 -12.12 1.71 13.86
CA ASN A 44 -11.53 2.26 12.64
C ASN A 44 -12.67 2.57 11.68
N PRO A 45 -12.95 3.86 11.34
CA PRO A 45 -14.05 4.18 10.46
C PRO A 45 -13.86 3.37 9.17
N ASP A 46 -14.97 2.87 8.60
CA ASP A 46 -14.90 2.00 7.43
C ASP A 46 -13.92 2.60 6.40
N PRO A 47 -12.97 1.81 5.88
CA PRO A 47 -11.88 2.35 5.08
C PRO A 47 -12.44 3.14 3.90
N ILE A 48 -11.83 4.29 3.61
CA ILE A 48 -12.08 5.01 2.36
C ILE A 48 -11.69 4.06 1.21
N ILE A 49 -12.67 3.68 0.39
CA ILE A 49 -12.45 2.72 -0.69
C ILE A 49 -12.22 3.46 -2.00
N GLY A 50 -11.16 3.10 -2.71
CA GLY A 50 -10.91 3.56 -4.07
C GLY A 50 -11.20 2.49 -5.12
N LYS A 51 -11.57 2.92 -6.33
CA LYS A 51 -11.78 2.05 -7.50
C LYS A 51 -11.14 2.67 -8.74
N LEU A 52 -10.54 1.82 -9.57
CA LEU A 52 -9.99 2.17 -10.87
C LEU A 52 -10.89 1.57 -11.97
N ALA A 53 -11.20 2.36 -12.98
CA ALA A 53 -11.95 1.90 -14.16
C ALA A 53 -11.38 2.50 -15.44
N LEU A 54 -11.19 1.67 -16.47
CA LEU A 54 -10.84 2.16 -17.80
C LEU A 54 -11.99 2.99 -18.38
N VAL A 55 -11.67 4.12 -18.97
CA VAL A 55 -12.64 4.98 -19.68
C VAL A 55 -12.41 4.81 -21.18
N GLY A 56 -13.35 4.15 -21.85
CA GLY A 56 -13.25 3.86 -23.28
C GLY A 56 -12.36 2.65 -23.58
N ILE A 57 -11.62 2.72 -24.69
CA ILE A 57 -10.75 1.65 -25.18
C ILE A 57 -9.31 2.11 -25.08
N ALA A 58 -8.42 1.26 -24.56
CA ALA A 58 -6.98 1.55 -24.52
C ALA A 58 -6.34 1.13 -25.85
N LYS A 59 -5.65 2.08 -26.51
CA LYS A 59 -4.96 1.85 -27.78
C LYS A 59 -3.55 2.41 -27.73
N LEU A 60 -2.62 1.79 -28.44
CA LEU A 60 -1.27 2.30 -28.60
C LEU A 60 -1.26 3.69 -29.23
N GLY A 61 -0.40 4.56 -28.71
CA GLY A 61 -0.27 5.94 -29.19
C GLY A 61 -1.47 6.86 -28.91
N GLN A 62 -2.48 6.39 -28.17
CA GLN A 62 -3.65 7.17 -27.77
C GLN A 62 -3.72 7.30 -26.25
N PRO A 63 -4.29 8.39 -25.69
CA PRO A 63 -4.47 8.53 -24.26
C PRO A 63 -5.23 7.34 -23.64
N ILE A 64 -4.66 6.76 -22.58
CA ILE A 64 -5.28 5.67 -21.82
C ILE A 64 -5.92 6.29 -20.59
N ASN A 65 -7.18 6.70 -20.71
CA ASN A 65 -7.91 7.38 -19.65
C ASN A 65 -8.43 6.38 -18.62
N ILE A 66 -8.13 6.64 -17.34
CA ILE A 66 -8.60 5.85 -16.21
C ILE A 66 -9.37 6.77 -15.27
N LYS A 67 -10.54 6.34 -14.85
CA LYS A 67 -11.31 6.96 -13.78
C LYS A 67 -10.86 6.38 -12.44
N PHE A 68 -10.45 7.26 -11.54
CA PHE A 68 -10.22 6.95 -10.13
C PHE A 68 -11.38 7.51 -9.31
N SER A 69 -12.09 6.64 -8.63
CA SER A 69 -13.23 6.99 -7.78
C SER A 69 -12.90 6.66 -6.33
N VAL A 70 -13.29 7.53 -5.40
CA VAL A 70 -13.10 7.37 -3.96
C VAL A 70 -14.44 7.49 -3.26
N TYR A 71 -14.74 6.54 -2.38
CA TYR A 71 -16.03 6.37 -1.72
C TYR A 71 -15.85 6.40 -0.21
N ASN A 72 -16.73 7.14 0.46
CA ASN A 72 -16.91 7.02 1.90
C ASN A 72 -18.13 6.14 2.18
N ASN A 73 -17.87 4.87 2.51
CA ASN A 73 -18.93 3.90 2.84
C ASN A 73 -19.31 3.90 4.32
N SER A 74 -18.63 4.70 5.15
CA SER A 74 -18.94 4.83 6.58
C SER A 74 -20.20 5.66 6.81
N ASP A 75 -20.69 5.66 8.04
CA ASP A 75 -21.80 6.49 8.50
C ASP A 75 -21.39 7.86 9.04
N THR A 76 -20.09 8.20 8.99
CA THR A 76 -19.54 9.49 9.44
C THR A 76 -18.85 10.25 8.30
N VAL A 77 -18.45 11.49 8.55
CA VAL A 77 -17.51 12.20 7.66
C VAL A 77 -16.16 11.51 7.73
N ALA A 78 -15.55 11.25 6.59
CA ALA A 78 -14.22 10.67 6.50
C ALA A 78 -13.29 11.53 5.64
N LYS A 79 -11.98 11.39 5.82
CA LYS A 79 -10.96 12.18 5.12
C LYS A 79 -9.92 11.27 4.50
N PHE A 80 -9.39 11.69 3.36
CA PHE A 80 -8.23 11.06 2.72
C PHE A 80 -7.22 12.13 2.29
N CYS A 81 -5.95 11.78 2.23
CA CYS A 81 -4.91 12.65 1.70
C CYS A 81 -4.87 12.56 0.17
N LYS A 82 -4.91 13.71 -0.52
CA LYS A 82 -4.85 13.78 -2.00
C LYS A 82 -3.49 13.40 -2.55
N TRP A 83 -2.46 13.35 -1.72
CA TRP A 83 -1.11 12.96 -2.15
C TRP A 83 -1.08 11.53 -2.61
N HIS A 84 -0.26 11.27 -3.62
CA HIS A 84 -0.15 9.95 -4.22
C HIS A 84 -1.51 9.43 -4.72
N THR A 85 -2.30 10.34 -5.27
CA THR A 85 -3.56 10.03 -5.95
C THR A 85 -3.66 10.81 -7.26
N PRO A 86 -4.50 10.35 -8.20
CA PRO A 86 -4.84 11.10 -9.40
C PRO A 86 -5.43 12.50 -9.19
N PHE A 87 -5.92 12.85 -7.99
CA PHE A 87 -6.41 14.21 -7.70
C PHE A 87 -5.30 15.27 -7.81
N GLU A 88 -4.03 14.86 -7.78
CA GLU A 88 -2.86 15.70 -8.01
C GLU A 88 -2.06 15.26 -9.25
N ARG A 89 -2.74 14.65 -10.23
CA ARG A 89 -2.13 14.06 -11.45
C ARG A 89 -1.16 12.92 -11.11
N LEU A 90 -0.49 12.36 -12.10
CA LEU A 90 0.58 11.38 -11.91
C LEU A 90 1.88 12.09 -11.52
N SER A 91 1.96 12.60 -10.28
CA SER A 91 3.13 13.31 -9.71
C SER A 91 3.92 12.48 -8.68
N SER A 92 3.73 11.17 -8.67
CA SER A 92 4.47 10.17 -7.89
C SER A 92 4.16 8.76 -8.41
N LYS A 93 5.01 7.78 -8.10
CA LYS A 93 4.79 6.35 -8.41
C LYS A 93 3.80 5.71 -7.44
N TYR A 94 2.50 6.02 -7.58
CA TYR A 94 1.43 5.44 -6.76
C TYR A 94 0.65 4.30 -7.43
N LEU A 95 1.09 3.89 -8.62
CA LEU A 95 0.57 2.74 -9.35
C LEU A 95 1.73 1.77 -9.59
N ASP A 96 1.47 0.48 -9.46
CA ASP A 96 2.30 -0.57 -10.05
C ASP A 96 1.63 -0.98 -11.36
N VAL A 97 2.38 -0.94 -12.45
CA VAL A 97 1.89 -1.28 -13.79
C VAL A 97 2.76 -2.40 -14.33
N ALA A 98 2.14 -3.51 -14.72
CA ALA A 98 2.86 -4.66 -15.25
C ALA A 98 2.08 -5.31 -16.40
N LEU A 99 2.82 -5.90 -17.33
CA LEU A 99 2.27 -6.81 -18.34
C LEU A 99 1.82 -8.13 -17.68
N GLU A 100 1.05 -8.92 -18.42
CA GLU A 100 0.58 -10.24 -17.98
C GLU A 100 1.72 -11.23 -17.67
N ASP A 101 2.88 -11.06 -18.29
CA ASP A 101 4.10 -11.81 -18.00
C ASP A 101 4.88 -11.29 -16.77
N TYR A 102 4.27 -10.39 -15.99
CA TYR A 102 4.84 -9.72 -14.83
C TYR A 102 6.00 -8.76 -15.14
N THR A 103 6.24 -8.42 -16.41
CA THR A 103 7.19 -7.36 -16.77
C THR A 103 6.68 -6.00 -16.27
N GLU A 104 7.41 -5.39 -15.33
CA GLU A 104 7.08 -4.07 -14.80
C GLU A 104 7.28 -2.98 -15.86
N VAL A 105 6.30 -2.07 -15.95
CA VAL A 105 6.42 -0.81 -16.68
C VAL A 105 6.90 0.25 -15.70
N GLN A 106 8.13 0.73 -15.91
CA GLN A 106 8.72 1.73 -15.04
C GLN A 106 7.97 3.07 -15.12
N TYR A 107 7.79 3.70 -13.96
CA TYR A 107 7.26 5.05 -13.87
C TYR A 107 8.28 6.07 -14.38
N GLN A 108 7.83 6.98 -15.24
CA GLN A 108 8.64 8.01 -15.89
C GLN A 108 8.08 9.44 -15.67
N GLY A 109 7.02 9.57 -14.87
CA GLY A 109 6.40 10.86 -14.58
C GLY A 109 7.18 11.68 -13.54
N ALA A 110 6.67 12.89 -13.26
CA ALA A 110 7.26 13.79 -12.29
C ALA A 110 7.17 13.22 -10.86
N MET A 111 8.20 13.42 -10.04
CA MET A 111 8.21 13.03 -8.63
C MET A 111 8.16 14.28 -7.75
N ALA A 112 7.02 14.55 -7.13
CA ALA A 112 6.86 15.70 -6.24
C ALA A 112 7.53 15.45 -4.87
N LYS A 113 8.40 16.36 -4.44
CA LYS A 113 8.95 16.36 -3.07
C LYS A 113 7.91 16.92 -2.10
N ARG A 114 7.73 16.28 -0.94
CA ARG A 114 6.71 16.63 0.06
C ARG A 114 7.34 16.83 1.44
N VAL A 115 6.73 17.70 2.24
CA VAL A 115 7.00 17.82 3.68
C VAL A 115 6.23 16.74 4.43
N MET A 116 6.77 16.25 5.55
CA MET A 116 6.08 15.31 6.42
C MET A 116 5.98 15.88 7.84
N PRO A 117 4.83 15.75 8.52
CA PRO A 117 3.58 15.13 8.04
C PRO A 117 2.86 15.97 6.98
N PRO A 118 1.89 15.40 6.22
CA PRO A 118 1.09 16.16 5.26
C PRO A 118 0.33 17.31 5.95
N PRO A 119 0.35 18.53 5.41
CA PRO A 119 -0.41 19.66 5.95
C PRO A 119 -1.93 19.46 5.78
N ALA A 120 -2.71 20.19 6.58
CA ALA A 120 -4.16 20.00 6.67
C ALA A 120 -4.91 20.20 5.33
N ASP A 121 -4.43 21.10 4.47
CA ASP A 121 -4.99 21.40 3.14
C ASP A 121 -4.76 20.28 2.09
N SER A 122 -3.92 19.30 2.43
CA SER A 122 -3.66 18.12 1.61
C SER A 122 -4.77 17.08 1.71
N TYR A 123 -5.69 17.23 2.67
CA TYR A 123 -6.78 16.30 2.88
C TYR A 123 -8.08 16.76 2.20
N THR A 124 -8.87 15.79 1.76
CA THR A 124 -10.23 15.99 1.25
C THR A 124 -11.21 15.28 2.17
N SER A 125 -12.30 15.96 2.50
CA SER A 125 -13.39 15.40 3.32
C SER A 125 -14.53 14.92 2.43
N LEU A 126 -15.09 13.76 2.74
CA LEU A 126 -16.30 13.21 2.13
C LEU A 126 -17.36 13.03 3.21
N LYS A 127 -18.60 13.45 2.96
CA LYS A 127 -19.71 13.18 3.88
C LYS A 127 -20.05 11.69 3.85
N LYS A 128 -20.91 11.26 4.78
CA LYS A 128 -21.49 9.91 4.79
C LYS A 128 -22.06 9.55 3.41
N GLY A 129 -21.62 8.42 2.85
CA GLY A 129 -22.12 7.91 1.56
C GLY A 129 -21.68 8.70 0.33
N ASP A 130 -20.91 9.79 0.49
CA ASP A 130 -20.44 10.58 -0.64
C ASP A 130 -19.30 9.87 -1.38
N SER A 131 -19.09 10.32 -2.62
CA SER A 131 -17.94 9.93 -3.42
C SER A 131 -17.39 11.10 -4.22
N THR A 132 -16.14 10.97 -4.65
CA THR A 132 -15.50 11.88 -5.59
C THR A 132 -14.75 11.08 -6.65
N SER A 133 -14.46 11.69 -7.79
CA SER A 133 -13.74 11.01 -8.87
C SER A 133 -12.92 11.98 -9.70
N VAL A 134 -11.90 11.45 -10.35
CA VAL A 134 -11.07 12.17 -11.31
C VAL A 134 -10.63 11.22 -12.43
N ASN A 135 -10.55 11.75 -13.64
CA ASN A 135 -9.96 11.02 -14.77
C ASN A 135 -8.50 11.44 -14.91
N PHE A 136 -7.63 10.49 -15.20
CA PHE A 136 -6.23 10.75 -15.53
C PHE A 136 -5.79 9.88 -16.71
N ASN A 137 -4.79 10.34 -17.44
CA ASN A 137 -4.17 9.57 -18.51
C ASN A 137 -3.00 8.76 -17.95
N LEU A 138 -3.05 7.44 -18.07
CA LEU A 138 -1.98 6.56 -17.61
C LEU A 138 -0.63 6.88 -18.28
N MET A 139 -0.68 7.32 -19.54
CA MET A 139 0.52 7.62 -20.32
C MET A 139 1.27 8.87 -19.85
N ASP A 140 0.70 9.68 -18.95
CA ASP A 140 1.41 10.82 -18.36
C ASP A 140 2.55 10.38 -17.41
N GLY A 141 2.51 9.13 -16.95
CA GLY A 141 3.51 8.57 -16.04
C GLY A 141 4.13 7.25 -16.47
N TYR A 142 3.58 6.57 -17.48
CA TYR A 142 4.03 5.24 -17.93
C TYR A 142 4.12 5.17 -19.45
N ALA A 143 5.27 4.75 -19.97
CA ALA A 143 5.44 4.50 -21.40
C ALA A 143 4.81 3.16 -21.80
N ILE A 144 3.57 3.20 -22.26
CA ILE A 144 2.87 2.03 -22.81
C ILE A 144 3.21 1.89 -24.30
N SER A 145 4.20 1.04 -24.60
CA SER A 145 4.76 0.89 -25.95
C SER A 145 4.42 -0.44 -26.64
N LYS A 146 3.70 -1.33 -25.98
CA LYS A 146 3.33 -2.65 -26.51
C LYS A 146 1.83 -2.89 -26.33
N ALA A 147 1.21 -3.50 -27.33
CA ALA A 147 -0.14 -4.02 -27.19
C ALA A 147 -0.09 -5.26 -26.27
N GLY A 148 -1.17 -5.50 -25.52
CA GLY A 148 -1.20 -6.59 -24.55
C GLY A 148 -2.13 -6.31 -23.38
N VAL A 149 -2.17 -7.24 -22.43
CA VAL A 149 -2.93 -7.10 -21.19
C VAL A 149 -2.02 -6.55 -20.11
N TYR A 150 -2.47 -5.48 -19.46
CA TYR A 150 -1.78 -4.80 -18.38
C TYR A 150 -2.60 -4.92 -17.09
N THR A 151 -1.91 -5.12 -15.98
CA THR A 151 -2.46 -5.03 -14.63
C THR A 151 -1.96 -3.75 -13.98
N ILE A 152 -2.88 -2.95 -13.44
CA ILE A 152 -2.62 -1.69 -12.77
C ILE A 152 -3.10 -1.81 -11.33
N LYS A 153 -2.19 -1.69 -10.38
CA LYS A 153 -2.46 -1.79 -8.94
C LYS A 153 -2.14 -0.48 -8.27
N TYR A 154 -3.02 -0.01 -7.38
CA TYR A 154 -2.72 1.15 -6.54
C TYR A 154 -1.89 0.72 -5.33
N ASN A 155 -0.82 1.47 -5.00
CA ASN A 155 0.16 1.08 -3.98
C ASN A 155 0.39 2.14 -2.88
N ALA A 156 -0.41 3.21 -2.83
CA ALA A 156 -0.14 4.37 -1.98
C ALA A 156 -1.10 4.53 -0.78
N THR A 157 -1.75 3.46 -0.35
CA THR A 157 -2.65 3.45 0.82
C THR A 157 -2.00 4.06 2.07
N ASN A 158 -0.72 3.82 2.31
CA ASN A 158 -0.01 4.36 3.48
C ASN A 158 0.09 5.89 3.50
N VAL A 159 0.00 6.54 2.34
CA VAL A 159 0.09 8.00 2.22
C VAL A 159 -1.30 8.62 2.06
N SER A 160 -2.15 8.04 1.22
CA SER A 160 -3.47 8.59 0.92
C SER A 160 -4.54 8.24 1.96
N GLY A 161 -4.38 7.12 2.66
CA GLY A 161 -5.43 6.50 3.47
C GLY A 161 -6.52 5.81 2.64
N ILE A 162 -6.35 5.70 1.31
CA ILE A 162 -7.32 5.07 0.41
C ILE A 162 -6.96 3.60 0.23
N VAL A 163 -7.89 2.71 0.52
CA VAL A 163 -7.77 1.27 0.24
C VAL A 163 -8.36 1.00 -1.14
N VAL A 164 -7.54 0.52 -2.07
CA VAL A 164 -8.00 0.06 -3.39
C VAL A 164 -7.81 -1.45 -3.43
N PRO A 165 -8.86 -2.25 -3.15
CA PRO A 165 -8.72 -3.70 -3.03
C PRO A 165 -8.44 -4.38 -4.38
N ASP A 166 -9.00 -3.82 -5.45
CA ASP A 166 -8.95 -4.42 -6.78
C ASP A 166 -7.85 -3.81 -7.65
N SER A 167 -7.15 -4.67 -8.39
CA SER A 167 -6.33 -4.23 -9.52
C SER A 167 -7.20 -4.04 -10.76
N LEU A 168 -6.90 -3.02 -11.56
CA LEU A 168 -7.52 -2.83 -12.87
C LEU A 168 -6.73 -3.61 -13.94
N LYS A 169 -7.40 -4.53 -14.64
CA LYS A 169 -6.86 -5.16 -15.85
C LYS A 169 -7.39 -4.44 -17.09
N ILE A 170 -6.50 -4.07 -18.00
CA ILE A 170 -6.84 -3.45 -19.28
C ILE A 170 -6.19 -4.19 -20.44
N LYS A 171 -6.85 -4.24 -21.59
CA LYS A 171 -6.27 -4.70 -22.85
C LYS A 171 -5.94 -3.48 -23.70
N VAL A 172 -4.68 -3.32 -24.05
CA VAL A 172 -4.18 -2.28 -24.96
C VAL A 172 -4.13 -2.86 -26.36
N GLU A 173 -4.90 -2.26 -27.28
CA GLU A 173 -4.97 -2.64 -28.69
C GLU A 173 -3.92 -1.89 -29.53
N ASN A 174 -3.66 -2.39 -30.73
CA ASN A 174 -2.83 -1.70 -31.73
C ASN A 174 -3.59 -0.53 -32.38
#